data_AF-A0A7C1CCE9-F1
#
_entry.id   AF-A0A7C1CCE9-F1
#
_cell.length_a   1.000
_cell.length_b   1.000
_cell.length_c   1.000
_cell.angle_alpha   90.00
_cell.angle_beta   90.00
_cell.angle_gamma   90.00
#
_symmetry.space_group_name_H-M   'P 1'
#
loop_
_entity.id
_entity.type
_entity.pdbx_description
1 polymer ?
#
loop_
_entity_poly.entity_id
_entity_poly.type
_entity_poly.pdbx_seq_one_letter_code
_entity_poly.pdbx_strand_id
1 'polypeptide(L)'
;MSGERELWDKYCSFLEKPFSEQIAYCEERLNKYFEKWKKTKTARNLMRKTRKKFEKFEDVPLTTYRDYPILHKFGAKIDALTANKPRKRGERLFNYYSKLFSELKPMLDGWMVGEFSYAAKTSGTSGKPKWIAHNAICLEDYERSCVTLAGMMCSESWGETKAKEGDIGLNIAAPIPYISGWGLLLGSRHFKIIPPVEIAEEVTDMGKRLWIILKEIEKGRKPAFAAGVASFFQLVCRYLK
;
A
#
# COMPACT_ATOMS: atom_id res chain seq x y z
N MET A 1 -4.92 -1.83 -31.41
CA MET A 1 -3.81 -1.44 -30.51
C MET A 1 -3.46 -2.69 -29.70
N SER A 2 -2.21 -3.14 -29.71
CA SER A 2 -1.81 -4.31 -28.91
C SER A 2 -2.04 -4.00 -27.43
N GLY A 3 -2.56 -4.95 -26.66
CA GLY A 3 -2.87 -4.77 -25.23
C GLY A 3 -1.67 -4.42 -24.33
N GLU A 4 -0.45 -4.40 -24.87
CA GLU A 4 0.80 -4.00 -24.19
C GLU A 4 0.85 -2.49 -23.95
N ARG A 5 0.39 -1.70 -24.91
CA ARG A 5 0.36 -0.24 -24.74
C ARG A 5 -0.81 0.21 -23.86
N GLU A 6 -1.87 -0.58 -23.78
CA GLU A 6 -3.10 -0.22 -23.05
C GLU A 6 -2.87 0.02 -21.55
N LEU A 7 -2.10 -0.85 -20.88
CA LEU A 7 -1.81 -0.70 -19.46
C LEU A 7 -0.87 0.50 -19.21
N TRP A 8 0.14 0.67 -20.06
CA TRP A 8 1.05 1.82 -20.00
C TRP A 8 0.31 3.14 -20.22
N ASP A 9 -0.46 3.26 -21.30
CA ASP A 9 -1.20 4.48 -21.63
C ASP A 9 -2.18 4.86 -20.51
N LYS A 10 -2.81 3.86 -19.86
CA LYS A 10 -3.78 4.05 -18.78
C LYS A 10 -3.15 4.45 -17.44
N TYR A 11 -2.00 3.89 -17.09
CA TYR A 11 -1.43 4.01 -15.74
C TYR A 11 -0.06 4.71 -15.66
N CYS A 12 0.67 4.80 -16.77
CA CYS A 12 2.05 5.29 -16.84
C CYS A 12 2.24 6.52 -17.74
N SER A 13 1.26 6.87 -18.60
CA SER A 13 1.37 7.99 -19.54
C SER A 13 1.73 9.34 -18.91
N PHE A 14 1.45 9.56 -17.63
CA PHE A 14 1.91 10.74 -16.90
C PHE A 14 3.45 10.86 -16.89
N LEU A 15 4.15 9.73 -16.83
CA LEU A 15 5.61 9.69 -16.83
C LEU A 15 6.18 10.18 -18.17
N GLU A 16 5.47 10.00 -19.28
CA GLU A 16 5.93 10.44 -20.61
C GLU A 16 5.85 11.95 -20.82
N LYS A 17 5.17 12.68 -19.93
CA LYS A 17 5.10 14.13 -20.01
C LYS A 17 6.48 14.76 -19.82
N PRO A 18 6.75 15.94 -20.39
CA PRO A 18 7.93 16.72 -20.06
C PRO A 18 8.08 16.87 -18.54
N PHE A 19 9.30 16.76 -18.04
CA PHE A 19 9.56 16.84 -16.60
C PHE A 19 9.01 18.14 -15.97
N SER A 20 9.08 19.25 -16.71
CA SER A 20 8.49 20.53 -16.29
C SER A 20 6.97 20.46 -16.07
N GLU A 21 6.23 19.73 -16.92
CA GLU A 21 4.80 19.51 -16.74
C GLU A 21 4.51 18.62 -15.53
N GLN A 22 5.34 17.61 -15.29
CA GLN A 22 5.20 16.74 -14.11
C GLN A 22 5.41 17.53 -12.81
N ILE A 23 6.41 18.42 -12.79
CA ILE A 23 6.68 19.30 -11.66
C ILE A 23 5.52 20.28 -11.45
N ALA A 24 5.07 20.96 -12.50
CA ALA A 24 3.94 21.90 -12.39
C ALA A 24 2.67 21.21 -11.86
N TYR A 25 2.37 20.00 -12.35
CA TYR A 25 1.27 19.18 -11.84
C TYR A 25 1.43 18.84 -10.34
N CYS A 26 2.64 18.43 -9.93
CA CYS A 26 2.94 18.10 -8.54
C CYS A 26 2.82 19.32 -7.61
N GLU A 27 3.31 20.48 -8.04
CA GLU A 27 3.24 21.74 -7.29
C GLU A 27 1.80 22.22 -7.10
N GLU A 28 0.99 22.20 -8.17
CA GLU A 28 -0.44 22.56 -8.09
C GLU A 28 -1.17 21.63 -7.11
N ARG A 29 -0.93 20.32 -7.23
CA ARG A 29 -1.54 19.31 -6.35
C ARG A 29 -1.08 19.49 -4.91
N LEU A 30 0.21 19.72 -4.67
CA LEU A 30 0.78 19.97 -3.34
C LEU A 30 0.10 21.16 -2.67
N ASN A 31 0.01 22.31 -3.35
CA ASN A 31 -0.60 23.53 -2.82
C ASN A 31 -2.08 23.31 -2.47
N LYS A 32 -2.83 22.67 -3.37
CA LYS A 32 -4.24 22.34 -3.16
C LYS A 32 -4.46 21.43 -1.95
N TYR A 33 -3.61 20.42 -1.76
CA TYR A 33 -3.70 19.53 -0.60
C TYR A 33 -3.21 20.18 0.68
N PHE A 34 -2.18 21.02 0.61
CA PHE A 34 -1.66 21.75 1.75
C PHE A 34 -2.72 22.66 2.38
N GLU A 35 -3.49 23.40 1.57
CA GLU A 35 -4.59 24.24 2.06
C GLU A 35 -5.67 23.44 2.80
N LYS A 36 -5.97 22.22 2.33
CA LYS A 36 -6.91 21.33 3.02
C LYS A 36 -6.29 20.75 4.29
N TRP A 37 -5.04 20.34 4.22
CA TRP A 37 -4.32 19.71 5.33
C TRP A 37 -4.12 20.66 6.51
N LYS A 38 -3.84 21.95 6.26
CA LYS A 38 -3.72 23.00 7.30
C LYS A 38 -4.95 23.08 8.21
N LYS A 39 -6.12 22.71 7.70
CA LYS A 39 -7.41 22.73 8.44
C LYS A 39 -7.61 21.51 9.33
N THR A 40 -6.72 20.52 9.30
CA THR A 40 -6.84 19.28 10.10
C THR A 40 -6.38 19.47 11.55
N LYS A 41 -6.86 18.59 12.43
CA LYS A 41 -6.38 18.44 13.81
C LYS A 41 -4.90 18.06 13.85
N THR A 42 -4.41 17.32 12.85
CA THR A 42 -2.98 16.99 12.70
C THR A 42 -2.13 18.24 12.51
N ALA A 43 -2.47 19.08 11.55
CA ALA A 43 -1.74 20.33 11.31
C ALA A 43 -1.77 21.25 12.55
N ARG A 44 -2.93 21.42 13.19
CA ARG A 44 -3.06 22.19 14.44
C ARG A 44 -2.18 21.64 15.56
N ASN A 45 -2.12 20.31 15.72
CA ASN A 45 -1.26 19.69 16.72
C ASN A 45 0.22 19.95 16.46
N LEU A 46 0.66 19.86 15.20
CA LEU A 46 2.04 20.14 14.80
C LEU A 46 2.40 21.62 14.99
N MET A 47 1.54 22.55 14.56
CA MET A 47 1.74 23.99 14.75
C MET A 47 1.87 24.34 16.24
N ARG A 48 1.03 23.74 17.10
CA ARG A 48 1.12 23.91 18.56
C ARG A 48 2.44 23.37 19.12
N LYS A 49 2.89 22.22 18.64
CA LYS A 49 4.15 21.59 19.09
C LYS A 49 5.36 22.42 18.69
N THR A 50 5.41 22.93 17.46
CA THR A 50 6.52 23.75 16.96
C THR A 50 6.41 25.22 17.33
N ARG A 51 5.28 25.66 17.89
CA ARG A 51 4.96 27.07 18.15
C ARG A 51 5.08 27.94 16.89
N LYS A 52 4.83 27.36 15.71
CA LYS A 52 4.94 28.00 14.40
C LYS A 52 3.65 27.80 13.61
N LYS A 53 3.10 28.87 13.03
CA LYS A 53 2.04 28.77 12.01
C LYS A 53 2.65 28.31 10.69
N PHE A 54 1.94 27.46 9.96
CA PHE A 54 2.37 27.03 8.63
C PHE A 54 1.59 27.83 7.59
N GLU A 55 2.21 28.85 7.01
CA GLU A 55 1.61 29.66 5.96
C GLU A 55 1.89 29.04 4.58
N LYS A 56 3.10 28.52 4.40
CA LYS A 56 3.56 27.78 3.21
C LYS A 56 4.08 26.38 3.56
N PHE A 57 4.24 25.51 2.56
CA PHE A 57 4.63 24.11 2.78
C PHE A 57 5.99 23.98 3.48
N GLU A 58 6.94 24.85 3.15
CA GLU A 58 8.30 24.86 3.72
C GLU A 58 8.30 25.20 5.21
N ASP A 59 7.19 25.71 5.75
CA ASP A 59 7.06 25.92 7.18
C ASP A 59 6.82 24.64 7.98
N VAL A 60 6.39 23.56 7.31
CA VAL A 60 6.11 22.28 7.93
C VAL A 60 7.44 21.60 8.30
N PRO A 61 7.66 21.27 9.58
CA PRO A 61 8.89 20.62 10.00
C PRO A 61 8.97 19.19 9.46
N LEU A 62 10.18 18.66 9.36
CA LEU A 62 10.34 17.21 9.31
C LEU A 62 9.73 16.58 10.57
N THR A 63 8.96 15.52 10.38
CA THR A 63 8.26 14.83 11.46
C THR A 63 8.71 13.39 11.57
N THR A 64 8.40 12.80 12.72
CA THR A 64 8.59 11.40 13.05
C THR A 64 7.25 10.81 13.49
N TYR A 65 7.17 9.48 13.58
CA TYR A 65 5.97 8.82 14.08
C TYR A 65 5.53 9.29 15.48
N ARG A 66 6.46 9.79 16.31
CA ARG A 66 6.16 10.31 17.65
C ARG A 66 5.34 11.61 17.62
N ASP A 67 5.33 12.32 16.50
CA ASP A 67 4.61 13.58 16.33
C ASP A 67 3.10 13.42 16.12
N TYR A 68 2.64 12.17 15.95
CA TYR A 68 1.26 11.83 15.61
C TYR A 68 0.55 11.08 16.75
N PRO A 69 0.23 11.73 17.88
CA PRO A 69 -0.35 11.07 19.06
C PRO A 69 -1.67 10.35 18.76
N ILE A 70 -2.42 10.82 17.75
CA ILE A 70 -3.63 10.15 17.29
C ILE A 70 -3.35 8.75 16.74
N LEU A 71 -2.24 8.54 16.04
CA LEU A 71 -1.89 7.22 15.48
C LEU A 71 -1.47 6.24 16.58
N HIS A 72 -0.83 6.73 17.65
CA HIS A 72 -0.54 5.90 18.83
C HIS A 72 -1.83 5.46 19.54
N LYS A 73 -2.77 6.40 19.74
CA LYS A 73 -4.09 6.10 20.35
C LYS A 73 -4.90 5.14 19.49
N PHE A 74 -4.93 5.37 18.18
CA PHE A 74 -5.57 4.48 17.21
C PHE A 74 -4.94 3.08 17.27
N GLY A 75 -3.61 3.01 17.19
CA GLY A 75 -2.84 1.76 17.23
C GLY A 75 -3.13 0.93 18.48
N ALA A 76 -3.10 1.56 19.66
CA ALA A 76 -3.42 0.90 20.91
C ALA A 76 -4.87 0.36 20.94
N LYS A 77 -5.84 1.14 20.43
CA LYS A 77 -7.25 0.72 20.37
C LYS A 77 -7.47 -0.43 19.41
N ILE A 78 -6.89 -0.39 18.21
CA ILE A 78 -7.06 -1.47 17.24
C ILE A 78 -6.34 -2.74 17.69
N ASP A 79 -5.15 -2.65 18.28
CA ASP A 79 -4.46 -3.81 18.81
C ASP A 79 -5.28 -4.46 19.95
N ALA A 80 -5.87 -3.66 20.84
CA ALA A 80 -6.80 -4.16 21.87
C ALA A 80 -8.07 -4.79 21.28
N LEU A 81 -8.67 -4.19 20.26
CA LEU A 81 -9.82 -4.79 19.56
C LEU A 81 -9.46 -6.11 18.91
N THR A 82 -8.28 -6.22 18.27
CA THR A 82 -7.85 -7.46 17.64
C THR A 82 -7.57 -8.58 18.64
N ALA A 83 -7.15 -8.24 19.86
CA ALA A 83 -6.98 -9.20 20.95
C ALA A 83 -8.33 -9.69 21.51
N ASN A 84 -9.30 -8.78 21.65
CA ASN A 84 -10.61 -9.10 22.26
C ASN A 84 -11.62 -9.70 21.28
N LYS A 85 -11.50 -9.38 19.99
CA LYS A 85 -12.39 -9.85 18.92
C LYS A 85 -11.54 -10.55 17.85
N PRO A 86 -10.98 -11.74 18.11
CA PRO A 86 -10.12 -12.42 17.14
C PRO A 86 -10.89 -12.75 15.86
N ARG A 87 -10.16 -12.75 14.73
CA ARG A 87 -10.69 -13.12 13.40
C ARG A 87 -11.31 -14.52 13.45
N LYS A 88 -12.50 -14.67 12.87
CA LYS A 88 -13.14 -15.99 12.76
C LYS A 88 -12.44 -16.84 11.69
N ARG A 89 -12.43 -18.17 11.86
CA ARG A 89 -11.87 -19.08 10.86
C ARG A 89 -12.59 -18.90 9.52
N GLY A 90 -11.83 -18.75 8.43
CA GLY A 90 -12.36 -18.53 7.08
C GLY A 90 -12.85 -17.10 6.80
N GLU A 91 -12.80 -16.19 7.77
CA GLU A 91 -13.12 -14.79 7.56
C GLU A 91 -11.99 -14.07 6.80
N ARG A 92 -12.30 -13.45 5.66
CA ARG A 92 -11.32 -12.63 4.90
C ARG A 92 -10.77 -11.51 5.79
N LEU A 93 -9.46 -11.30 5.79
CA LEU A 93 -8.80 -10.24 6.56
C LEU A 93 -9.32 -8.85 6.21
N PHE A 94 -9.67 -8.61 4.94
CA PHE A 94 -10.33 -7.37 4.52
C PHE A 94 -11.64 -7.13 5.28
N ASN A 95 -12.51 -8.14 5.38
CA ASN A 95 -13.80 -8.04 6.09
C ASN A 95 -13.57 -7.85 7.59
N TYR A 96 -12.64 -8.62 8.15
CA TYR A 96 -12.28 -8.53 9.56
C TYR A 96 -11.81 -7.13 9.94
N TYR A 97 -10.80 -6.59 9.26
CA TYR A 97 -10.26 -5.26 9.55
C TYR A 97 -11.23 -4.13 9.18
N SER A 98 -12.01 -4.26 8.11
CA SER A 98 -13.03 -3.25 7.75
C SER A 98 -14.02 -3.03 8.88
N LYS A 99 -14.50 -4.09 9.55
CA LYS A 99 -15.39 -3.96 10.71
C LYS A 99 -14.72 -3.20 11.87
N LEU A 100 -13.48 -3.56 12.19
CA LEU A 100 -12.73 -2.88 13.25
C LEU A 100 -12.48 -1.41 12.91
N PHE A 101 -12.20 -1.10 11.64
CA PHE A 101 -12.04 0.26 11.15
C PHE A 101 -13.33 1.06 11.26
N SER A 102 -14.49 0.47 10.93
CA SER A 102 -15.80 1.13 11.11
C SER A 102 -16.05 1.54 12.57
N GLU A 103 -15.70 0.68 13.54
CA GLU A 103 -15.81 1.01 14.98
C GLU A 103 -14.89 2.17 15.39
N LEU A 104 -13.72 2.28 14.76
CA LEU A 104 -12.69 3.25 15.11
C LEU A 104 -12.71 4.54 14.27
N LYS A 105 -13.49 4.58 13.16
CA LYS A 105 -13.58 5.71 12.24
C LYS A 105 -13.82 7.06 12.96
N PRO A 106 -14.77 7.19 13.91
CA PRO A 106 -15.06 8.48 14.55
C PRO A 106 -13.87 9.11 15.29
N MET A 107 -12.90 8.29 15.74
CA MET A 107 -11.71 8.81 16.41
C MET A 107 -10.81 9.62 15.46
N LEU A 108 -10.86 9.33 14.16
CA LEU A 108 -10.02 9.95 13.14
C LEU A 108 -10.67 11.17 12.49
N ASP A 109 -11.87 11.55 12.92
CA ASP A 109 -12.62 12.67 12.36
C ASP A 109 -11.84 13.99 12.47
N GLY A 110 -11.60 14.61 11.31
CA GLY A 110 -10.85 15.86 11.18
C GLY A 110 -9.35 15.72 11.39
N TRP A 111 -8.79 14.52 11.57
CA TRP A 111 -7.33 14.31 11.69
C TRP A 111 -6.62 14.17 10.35
N MET A 112 -7.33 13.87 9.27
CA MET A 112 -6.79 13.81 7.91
C MET A 112 -7.67 14.59 6.94
N VAL A 113 -7.16 14.83 5.73
CA VAL A 113 -7.98 15.38 4.64
C VAL A 113 -8.93 14.31 4.16
N GLY A 114 -10.22 14.61 4.07
CA GLY A 114 -11.25 13.64 3.67
C GLY A 114 -11.57 12.60 4.75
N GLU A 115 -12.39 11.63 4.39
CA GLU A 115 -12.83 10.59 5.32
C GLU A 115 -11.82 9.45 5.44
N PHE A 116 -11.61 8.97 6.66
CA PHE A 116 -10.87 7.75 6.92
C PHE A 116 -11.49 6.55 6.19
N SER A 117 -10.64 5.75 5.56
CA SER A 117 -11.03 4.56 4.78
C SER A 117 -10.36 3.29 5.29
N TYR A 118 -9.02 3.29 5.42
CA TYR A 118 -8.28 2.10 5.85
C TYR A 118 -7.06 2.46 6.69
N ALA A 119 -6.59 1.49 7.48
CA ALA A 119 -5.32 1.58 8.18
C ALA A 119 -4.43 0.39 7.82
N ALA A 120 -3.12 0.59 7.92
CA ALA A 120 -2.14 -0.44 7.63
C ALA A 120 -1.03 -0.46 8.68
N LYS A 121 -0.40 -1.63 8.86
CA LYS A 121 0.88 -1.78 9.54
C LYS A 121 2.02 -1.58 8.55
N THR A 122 3.01 -0.80 8.95
CA THR A 122 4.34 -0.80 8.33
C THR A 122 5.16 -1.93 8.96
N SER A 123 6.04 -2.56 8.19
CA SER A 123 6.99 -3.55 8.72
C SER A 123 7.96 -2.94 9.73
N GLY A 124 8.27 -1.65 9.59
CA GLY A 124 9.15 -0.89 10.48
C GLY A 124 10.62 -1.33 10.38
N THR A 125 11.54 -0.43 10.76
CA THR A 125 12.98 -0.75 10.84
C THR A 125 13.41 -1.24 12.23
N SER A 126 12.56 -1.02 13.25
CA SER A 126 12.87 -1.24 14.67
C SER A 126 12.15 -2.46 15.29
N GLY A 127 11.69 -3.41 14.47
CA GLY A 127 11.00 -4.63 14.92
C GLY A 127 9.58 -4.45 15.47
N LYS A 128 9.11 -3.22 15.70
CA LYS A 128 7.73 -2.91 16.12
C LYS A 128 6.94 -2.29 14.96
N PRO A 129 5.95 -3.01 14.40
CA PRO A 129 5.08 -2.45 13.37
C PRO A 129 4.35 -1.19 13.83
N LYS A 130 4.26 -0.19 12.96
CA LYS A 130 3.54 1.07 13.23
C LYS A 130 2.25 1.12 12.43
N TRP A 131 1.18 1.62 13.04
CA TRP A 131 -0.09 1.86 12.38
C TRP A 131 -0.10 3.21 11.64
N ILE A 132 -0.48 3.18 10.38
CA ILE A 132 -0.79 4.36 9.56
C ILE A 132 -2.27 4.31 9.16
N ALA A 133 -2.87 5.48 8.98
CA ALA A 133 -4.29 5.61 8.63
C ALA A 133 -4.43 6.52 7.41
N HIS A 134 -5.27 6.11 6.47
CA HIS A 134 -5.41 6.72 5.16
C HIS A 134 -6.88 6.99 4.82
N ASN A 135 -7.10 8.02 4.02
CA ASN A 135 -8.41 8.36 3.48
C ASN A 135 -8.74 7.51 2.24
N ALA A 136 -9.96 7.66 1.72
CA ALA A 136 -10.40 6.94 0.51
C ALA A 136 -9.57 7.28 -0.74
N ILE A 137 -9.19 8.55 -0.91
CA ILE A 137 -8.38 9.01 -2.06
C ILE A 137 -7.03 8.28 -2.08
N CYS A 138 -6.38 8.13 -0.92
CA CYS A 138 -5.13 7.40 -0.80
C CYS A 138 -5.27 5.92 -1.15
N LEU A 139 -6.46 5.31 -0.99
CA LEU A 139 -6.67 3.91 -1.38
C LEU A 139 -6.73 3.77 -2.90
N GLU A 140 -7.43 4.68 -3.57
CA GLU A 140 -7.51 4.74 -5.05
C GLU A 140 -6.14 5.06 -5.67
N ASP A 141 -5.44 6.06 -5.14
CA ASP A 141 -4.08 6.41 -5.56
C ASP A 141 -3.12 5.23 -5.33
N TYR A 142 -3.30 4.45 -4.25
CA TYR A 142 -2.46 3.29 -3.97
C TYR A 142 -2.72 2.14 -4.94
N GLU A 143 -3.98 1.84 -5.27
CA GLU A 143 -4.32 0.85 -6.29
C GLU A 143 -3.69 1.23 -7.64
N ARG A 144 -3.86 2.49 -8.07
CA ARG A 144 -3.22 3.03 -9.29
C ARG A 144 -1.71 2.83 -9.24
N SER A 145 -1.07 3.19 -8.12
CA SER A 145 0.38 3.06 -7.93
C SER A 145 0.85 1.61 -8.00
N CYS A 146 0.07 0.65 -7.50
CA CYS A 146 0.39 -0.78 -7.61
C CYS A 146 0.41 -1.25 -9.07
N VAL A 147 -0.55 -0.81 -9.89
CA VAL A 147 -0.60 -1.16 -11.32
C VAL A 147 0.51 -0.46 -12.10
N THR A 148 0.75 0.83 -11.84
CA THR A 148 1.89 1.58 -12.43
C THR A 148 3.22 0.90 -12.10
N LEU A 149 3.42 0.46 -10.85
CA LEU A 149 4.63 -0.25 -10.44
C LEU A 149 4.79 -1.58 -11.16
N ALA A 150 3.71 -2.37 -11.30
CA ALA A 150 3.74 -3.61 -12.07
C ALA A 150 4.12 -3.35 -13.54
N GLY A 151 3.54 -2.32 -14.16
CA GLY A 151 3.90 -1.87 -15.50
C GLY A 151 5.40 -1.57 -15.61
N MET A 152 5.92 -0.71 -14.74
CA MET A 152 7.34 -0.31 -14.74
C MET A 152 8.30 -1.48 -14.48
N MET A 153 7.96 -2.41 -13.59
CA MET A 153 8.81 -3.58 -13.29
C MET A 153 8.94 -4.54 -14.49
N CYS A 154 7.99 -4.49 -15.42
CA CYS A 154 7.96 -5.32 -16.62
C CYS A 154 8.31 -4.52 -17.90
N SER A 155 8.94 -3.35 -17.75
CA SER A 155 9.42 -2.52 -18.85
C SER A 155 10.89 -2.80 -19.15
N GLU A 156 11.24 -2.94 -20.43
CA GLU A 156 12.64 -3.01 -20.89
C GLU A 156 13.13 -1.65 -21.39
N SER A 157 12.21 -0.85 -21.95
CA SER A 157 12.45 0.52 -22.38
C SER A 157 11.42 1.47 -21.78
N TRP A 158 11.71 2.76 -21.88
CA TRP A 158 10.73 3.80 -21.54
C TRP A 158 9.58 3.83 -22.56
N GLY A 159 8.35 4.04 -22.10
CA GLY A 159 7.19 4.14 -22.99
C GLY A 159 6.50 2.80 -23.30
N GLU A 160 6.98 1.69 -22.73
CA GLU A 160 6.45 0.36 -22.98
C GLU A 160 6.38 -0.49 -21.71
N THR A 161 5.53 -1.51 -21.72
CA THR A 161 5.53 -2.57 -20.71
C THR A 161 5.12 -3.90 -21.34
N LYS A 162 5.72 -4.99 -20.86
CA LYS A 162 5.27 -6.34 -21.18
C LYS A 162 4.15 -6.83 -20.27
N ALA A 163 3.85 -6.10 -19.19
CA ALA A 163 2.77 -6.45 -18.27
C ALA A 163 1.39 -6.22 -18.91
N LYS A 164 0.49 -7.16 -18.69
CA LYS A 164 -0.90 -7.11 -19.15
C LYS A 164 -1.86 -7.33 -17.98
N GLU A 165 -3.05 -6.74 -18.06
CA GLU A 165 -4.12 -7.12 -17.14
C GLU A 165 -4.35 -8.64 -17.24
N GLY A 166 -4.48 -9.29 -16.08
CA GLY A 166 -4.59 -10.74 -15.95
C GLY A 166 -3.27 -11.51 -15.88
N ASP A 167 -2.11 -10.84 -16.04
CA ASP A 167 -0.81 -11.47 -15.82
C ASP A 167 -0.66 -11.99 -14.38
N ILE A 168 0.25 -12.95 -14.23
CA ILE A 168 0.45 -13.65 -12.97
C ILE A 168 1.51 -12.94 -12.13
N GLY A 169 1.12 -12.52 -10.93
CA GLY A 169 2.01 -11.94 -9.92
C GLY A 169 2.22 -12.87 -8.71
N LEU A 170 3.42 -12.89 -8.13
CA LEU A 170 3.67 -13.71 -6.93
C LEU A 170 3.27 -13.00 -5.62
N ASN A 171 2.58 -13.74 -4.75
CA ASN A 171 2.19 -13.35 -3.41
C ASN A 171 3.18 -13.85 -2.36
N ILE A 172 4.23 -13.07 -2.14
CA ILE A 172 5.23 -13.33 -1.10
C ILE A 172 5.23 -12.26 -0.01
N ALA A 173 4.21 -11.40 0.03
CA ALA A 173 4.15 -10.30 0.99
C ALA A 173 3.42 -10.70 2.27
N ALA A 174 3.60 -9.91 3.33
CA ALA A 174 2.77 -10.08 4.53
C ALA A 174 1.32 -9.67 4.20
N PRO A 175 0.31 -10.44 4.66
CA PRO A 175 -1.09 -10.15 4.38
C PRO A 175 -1.58 -8.92 5.16
N ILE A 176 -2.84 -8.51 4.94
CA ILE A 176 -3.49 -7.45 5.73
C ILE A 176 -3.36 -7.81 7.24
N PRO A 177 -2.96 -6.85 8.11
CA PRO A 177 -3.06 -5.41 7.94
C PRO A 177 -1.80 -4.75 7.37
N TYR A 178 -0.79 -5.49 6.91
CA TYR A 178 0.41 -4.85 6.37
C TYR A 178 0.10 -4.11 5.05
N ILE A 179 0.78 -2.99 4.82
CA ILE A 179 0.56 -2.16 3.61
C ILE A 179 0.77 -2.98 2.33
N SER A 180 1.75 -3.87 2.32
CA SER A 180 1.99 -4.80 1.21
C SER A 180 0.81 -5.74 0.93
N GLY A 181 0.10 -6.16 1.98
CA GLY A 181 -1.09 -7.00 1.87
C GLY A 181 -2.27 -6.24 1.26
N TRP A 182 -2.41 -4.95 1.61
CA TRP A 182 -3.35 -4.05 0.93
C TRP A 182 -3.00 -3.91 -0.55
N GLY A 183 -1.71 -3.72 -0.88
CA GLY A 183 -1.25 -3.61 -2.27
C GLY A 183 -1.57 -4.86 -3.10
N LEU A 184 -1.37 -6.06 -2.53
CA LEU A 184 -1.74 -7.31 -3.20
C LEU A 184 -3.25 -7.49 -3.35
N LEU A 185 -4.05 -7.11 -2.34
CA LEU A 185 -5.51 -7.15 -2.45
C LEU A 185 -6.00 -6.23 -3.58
N LEU A 186 -5.51 -5.00 -3.63
CA LEU A 186 -5.88 -4.04 -4.69
C LEU A 186 -5.36 -4.50 -6.06
N GLY A 187 -4.10 -4.95 -6.13
CA GLY A 187 -3.50 -5.49 -7.34
C GLY A 187 -4.21 -6.72 -7.88
N SER A 188 -4.84 -7.54 -7.02
CA SER A 188 -5.62 -8.71 -7.44
C SER A 188 -6.85 -8.39 -8.30
N ARG A 189 -7.28 -7.12 -8.34
CA ARG A 189 -8.32 -6.63 -9.26
C ARG A 189 -7.84 -6.57 -10.71
N HIS A 190 -6.53 -6.46 -10.92
CA HIS A 190 -5.89 -6.28 -12.22
C HIS A 190 -5.06 -7.49 -12.63
N PHE A 191 -4.53 -8.25 -11.66
CA PHE A 191 -3.59 -9.34 -11.90
C PHE A 191 -4.00 -10.64 -11.20
N LYS A 192 -3.57 -11.78 -11.74
CA LYS A 192 -3.75 -13.08 -11.10
C LYS A 192 -2.66 -13.32 -10.07
N ILE A 193 -2.99 -13.16 -8.81
CA ILE A 193 -2.04 -13.29 -7.71
C ILE A 193 -1.93 -14.75 -7.25
N ILE A 194 -0.71 -15.31 -7.23
CA ILE A 194 -0.45 -16.69 -6.78
C ILE A 194 0.55 -16.75 -5.61
N PRO A 195 0.25 -17.47 -4.51
CA PRO A 195 -1.06 -18.01 -4.18
C PRO A 195 -2.13 -16.90 -4.07
N PRO A 196 -3.41 -17.23 -4.30
CA PRO A 196 -4.52 -16.29 -4.10
C PRO A 196 -4.43 -15.61 -2.73
N VAL A 197 -4.93 -14.38 -2.64
CA VAL A 197 -4.85 -13.57 -1.41
C VAL A 197 -5.48 -14.35 -0.23
N GLU A 198 -6.58 -15.06 -0.48
CA GLU A 198 -7.26 -15.97 0.44
C GLU A 198 -6.34 -17.02 1.05
N ILE A 199 -5.50 -17.64 0.24
CA ILE A 199 -4.59 -18.68 0.70
C ILE A 199 -3.46 -18.07 1.52
N ALA A 200 -2.94 -16.90 1.12
CA ALA A 200 -1.87 -16.22 1.85
C ALA A 200 -2.33 -15.65 3.21
N GLU A 201 -3.62 -15.41 3.40
CA GLU A 201 -4.19 -15.01 4.69
C GLU A 201 -4.25 -16.18 5.69
N GLU A 202 -4.41 -17.41 5.22
CA GLU A 202 -4.46 -18.61 6.06
C GLU A 202 -3.07 -19.25 6.25
N VAL A 203 -2.23 -19.22 5.23
CA VAL A 203 -0.89 -19.80 5.23
C VAL A 203 0.13 -18.71 5.55
N THR A 204 0.30 -18.39 6.83
CA THR A 204 1.23 -17.33 7.27
C THR A 204 2.70 -17.72 7.13
N ASP A 205 3.01 -19.01 7.21
CA ASP A 205 4.35 -19.55 7.00
C ASP A 205 4.85 -19.28 5.57
N MET A 206 6.01 -18.63 5.46
CA MET A 206 6.56 -18.24 4.16
C MET A 206 7.08 -19.44 3.36
N GLY A 207 7.66 -20.45 4.02
CA GLY A 207 8.17 -21.64 3.34
C GLY A 207 7.05 -22.43 2.66
N LYS A 208 5.92 -22.62 3.35
CA LYS A 208 4.71 -23.24 2.78
C LYS A 208 4.14 -22.44 1.63
N ARG A 209 4.09 -21.11 1.73
CA ARG A 209 3.66 -20.24 0.63
C ARG A 209 4.56 -20.37 -0.59
N LEU A 210 5.88 -20.36 -0.39
CA LEU A 210 6.85 -20.59 -1.46
C LEU A 210 6.66 -21.94 -2.12
N TRP A 211 6.44 -23.00 -1.35
CA TRP A 211 6.19 -24.32 -1.92
C TRP A 211 4.90 -24.38 -2.76
N ILE A 212 3.83 -23.69 -2.34
CA ILE A 212 2.63 -23.54 -3.17
C ILE A 212 2.95 -22.81 -4.48
N ILE A 213 3.75 -21.73 -4.42
CA ILE A 213 4.19 -20.99 -5.61
C ILE A 213 4.95 -21.90 -6.57
N LEU A 214 5.92 -22.67 -6.05
CA LEU A 214 6.72 -23.59 -6.87
C LEU A 214 5.86 -24.64 -7.54
N LYS A 215 4.88 -25.22 -6.83
CA LYS A 215 3.93 -26.15 -7.42
C LYS A 215 3.09 -25.55 -8.54
N GLU A 216 2.70 -24.29 -8.41
CA GLU A 216 1.99 -23.60 -9.49
C GLU A 216 2.90 -23.37 -10.70
N ILE A 217 4.19 -23.04 -10.48
CA ILE A 217 5.19 -22.92 -11.55
C ILE A 217 5.43 -24.28 -12.24
N GLU A 218 5.56 -25.37 -11.48
CA GLU A 218 5.71 -26.73 -12.01
C GLU A 218 4.52 -27.16 -12.88
N LYS A 219 3.31 -26.70 -12.56
CA LYS A 219 2.10 -26.90 -13.38
C LYS A 219 2.08 -26.03 -14.66
N GLY A 220 3.15 -25.30 -14.94
CA GLY A 220 3.30 -24.47 -16.13
C GLY A 220 2.79 -23.04 -15.99
N ARG A 221 2.45 -22.57 -14.78
CA ARG A 221 2.17 -21.14 -14.57
C ARG A 221 3.47 -20.34 -14.78
N LYS A 222 3.37 -19.21 -15.46
CA LYS A 222 4.50 -18.32 -15.77
C LYS A 222 4.27 -16.95 -15.10
N PRO A 223 4.78 -16.74 -13.88
CA PRO A 223 4.71 -15.43 -13.23
C PRO A 223 5.48 -14.38 -14.03
N ALA A 224 4.86 -13.22 -14.25
CA ALA A 224 5.47 -12.09 -14.94
C ALA A 224 6.25 -11.18 -13.98
N PHE A 225 5.80 -11.08 -12.73
CA PHE A 225 6.43 -10.24 -11.72
C PHE A 225 6.19 -10.75 -10.30
N ALA A 226 6.93 -10.18 -9.36
CA ALA A 226 6.77 -10.47 -7.95
C ALA A 226 7.13 -9.24 -7.12
N ALA A 227 6.35 -8.98 -6.06
CA ALA A 227 6.65 -7.92 -5.11
C ALA A 227 7.64 -8.44 -4.06
N GLY A 228 8.88 -7.96 -4.07
CA GLY A 228 9.91 -8.38 -3.10
C GLY A 228 11.29 -7.85 -3.46
N VAL A 229 12.29 -8.20 -2.65
CA VAL A 229 13.70 -7.85 -2.91
C VAL A 229 14.39 -8.96 -3.70
N ALA A 230 15.24 -8.61 -4.66
CA ALA A 230 15.94 -9.59 -5.50
C ALA A 230 16.74 -10.61 -4.67
N SER A 231 17.32 -10.19 -3.54
CA SER A 231 18.06 -11.05 -2.62
C SER A 231 17.21 -12.18 -2.03
N PHE A 232 15.91 -11.94 -1.81
CA PHE A 232 14.99 -12.99 -1.35
C PHE A 232 14.86 -14.09 -2.40
N PHE A 233 14.64 -13.73 -3.67
CA PHE A 233 14.56 -14.71 -4.75
C PHE A 233 15.87 -15.48 -4.93
N GLN A 234 17.02 -14.79 -4.77
CA GLN A 234 18.31 -15.46 -4.80
C GLN A 234 18.44 -16.52 -3.68
N LEU A 235 17.97 -16.21 -2.46
CA LEU A 235 17.96 -17.17 -1.35
C LEU A 235 17.03 -18.36 -1.64
N VAL A 236 15.83 -18.11 -2.16
CA VAL A 236 14.89 -19.17 -2.54
C VAL A 236 15.50 -20.07 -3.61
N CYS A 237 16.09 -19.51 -4.66
CA CYS A 237 16.75 -20.29 -5.72
C CYS A 237 17.95 -21.09 -5.21
N ARG A 238 18.68 -20.62 -4.18
CA ARG A 238 19.75 -21.39 -3.54
C ARG A 238 19.23 -22.52 -2.67
N TYR A 239 18.12 -22.30 -1.97
CA TYR A 239 17.50 -23.31 -1.11
C TYR A 239 16.88 -24.47 -1.90
N LEU A 240 16.52 -24.23 -3.17
CA LEU A 240 15.93 -25.21 -4.07
C LEU A 240 16.94 -25.92 -4.99
N LYS A 241 18.22 -25.54 -4.93
CA LYS A 241 19.33 -26.27 -5.55
C LYS A 241 19.86 -27.30 -4.57
#